data_AF-A0A6A9S4G4-F1
#
_entry.id   AF-A0A6A9S4G4-F1
#
_cell.length_a   1.000
_cell.length_b   1.000
_cell.length_c   1.000
_cell.angle_alpha   90.00
_cell.angle_beta   90.00
_cell.angle_gamma   90.00
#
_symmetry.space_group_name_H-M   'P 1'
#
loop_
_entity.id
_entity.type
_entity.pdbx_description
1 polymer ?
#
loop_
_entity_poly.entity_id
_entity_poly.type
_entity_poly.pdbx_seq_one_letter_code
_entity_poly.pdbx_strand_id
1 'polypeptide(L)'
;MSERVANVLESYDFFGKSIPGIVALIGIATILPGLPLGAFSDPNGTLNLTVLTALALTLVFSGLVFGQAVHTIADNTEKALYRIGKWAADEYYVRGPIISEDWWEKHGKCEEYYSKMQPWLERRYWGIHDVFKSHRRLFENELGWNFDISVEKRGLDGTNISYDRFRECCESEFDVDIARFDKKASRGIELNGYVELRQLYPMVTATLSSKGSGRANGFQARYSFCRGMWVTLLLLFMTYLLVLFSPVSPSFLMYEPLVLQTLTKSELGLLMWAMFFLVLAFMDASGDYKKHYIEYLISDFCVVVDENANQGKDKEETLKQYEQEELVSRPYYR
;
A
#
# COMPACT_ATOMS: atom_id res chain seq x y z
N MET A 1 -0.22 -19.17 23.62
CA MET A 1 -0.63 -17.78 23.92
C MET A 1 0.43 -16.76 23.49
N SER A 2 1.74 -17.07 23.65
CA SER A 2 2.86 -16.25 23.14
C SER A 2 2.81 -16.01 21.63
N GLU A 3 2.48 -17.01 20.81
CA GLU A 3 2.36 -16.86 19.36
C GLU A 3 1.26 -15.85 18.96
N ARG A 4 0.15 -15.79 19.71
CA ARG A 4 -0.91 -14.81 19.45
C ARG A 4 -0.48 -13.39 19.81
N VAL A 5 0.32 -13.21 20.86
CA VAL A 5 0.84 -11.88 21.22
C VAL A 5 1.95 -11.44 20.27
N ALA A 6 2.80 -12.36 19.81
CA ALA A 6 3.78 -12.11 18.76
C ALA A 6 3.10 -11.75 17.41
N ASN A 7 1.97 -12.40 17.09
CA ASN A 7 1.17 -12.07 15.91
C ASN A 7 0.36 -10.76 16.07
N VAL A 8 -0.02 -10.35 17.29
CA VAL A 8 -0.68 -9.04 17.52
C VAL A 8 0.30 -7.87 17.38
N LEU A 9 1.60 -8.13 17.49
CA LEU A 9 2.67 -7.21 17.08
C LEU A 9 3.19 -7.54 15.68
N GLU A 10 2.33 -8.06 14.80
CA GLU A 10 2.69 -8.18 13.39
C GLU A 10 3.21 -6.83 12.91
N SER A 11 4.32 -6.86 12.17
CA SER A 11 4.93 -5.66 11.63
C SER A 11 3.90 -4.79 10.88
N TYR A 12 2.86 -5.42 10.31
CA TYR A 12 1.72 -4.74 9.71
C TYR A 12 0.95 -3.84 10.69
N ASP A 13 0.49 -4.35 11.83
CA ASP A 13 -0.31 -3.57 12.78
C ASP A 13 0.55 -2.52 13.49
N PHE A 14 1.79 -2.89 13.85
CA PHE A 14 2.68 -1.94 14.52
C PHE A 14 3.10 -0.80 13.58
N PHE A 15 3.75 -1.10 12.45
CA PHE A 15 4.25 -0.06 11.55
C PHE A 15 3.13 0.58 10.74
N GLY A 16 2.20 -0.21 10.21
CA GLY A 16 1.17 0.25 9.29
C GLY A 16 0.05 1.07 9.93
N LYS A 17 -0.21 0.91 11.24
CA LYS A 17 -1.29 1.61 11.95
C LYS A 17 -0.79 2.44 13.12
N SER A 18 0.05 1.87 13.99
CA SER A 18 0.47 2.56 15.22
C SER A 18 1.25 3.84 14.92
N ILE A 19 2.25 3.79 14.03
CA ILE A 19 3.10 4.95 13.77
C ILE A 19 2.29 6.14 13.21
N PRO A 20 1.46 5.99 12.16
CA PRO A 20 0.57 7.06 11.73
C PRO A 20 -0.36 7.58 12.84
N GLY A 21 -0.92 6.68 13.66
CA GLY A 21 -1.76 7.07 14.79
C GLY A 21 -1.03 7.85 15.88
N ILE A 22 0.22 7.46 16.19
CA ILE A 22 1.13 8.18 17.09
C ILE A 22 1.39 9.59 16.56
N VAL A 23 1.74 9.71 15.27
CA VAL A 23 2.01 11.01 14.63
C VAL A 23 0.76 11.89 14.65
N ALA A 24 -0.41 11.31 14.36
CA ALA A 24 -1.70 12.00 14.45
C ALA A 24 -1.97 12.51 15.86
N LEU A 25 -1.77 11.67 16.88
CA LEU A 25 -1.97 12.04 18.29
C LEU A 25 -1.04 13.15 18.74
N ILE A 26 0.25 13.07 18.40
CA ILE A 26 1.22 14.12 18.72
C ILE A 26 0.80 15.43 18.04
N GLY A 27 0.46 15.38 16.74
CA GLY A 27 0.02 16.56 16.00
C GLY A 27 -1.31 17.15 16.50
N ILE A 28 -2.24 16.33 17.00
CA ILE A 28 -3.45 16.82 17.67
C ILE A 28 -3.11 17.45 19.01
N ALA A 29 -2.20 16.83 19.78
CA ALA A 29 -1.76 17.36 21.07
C ALA A 29 -1.09 18.73 20.95
N THR A 30 -0.44 19.05 19.83
CA THR A 30 0.12 20.40 19.60
C THR A 30 -0.95 21.47 19.36
N ILE A 31 -2.19 21.07 19.06
CA ILE A 31 -3.32 21.99 18.87
C ILE A 31 -4.04 22.25 20.19
N LEU A 32 -3.90 21.37 21.18
CA LEU A 32 -4.50 21.52 22.50
C LEU A 32 -3.86 22.64 23.33
N PRO A 33 -4.55 23.15 24.37
CA PRO A 33 -3.95 24.07 25.34
C PRO A 33 -2.71 23.44 25.98
N GLY A 34 -1.72 24.30 26.28
CA GLY A 34 -0.37 23.91 26.68
C GLY A 34 -0.32 22.71 27.63
N LEU A 35 0.57 21.75 27.33
CA LEU A 35 0.82 20.62 28.20
C LEU A 35 1.38 21.14 29.54
N PRO A 36 0.96 20.58 30.68
CA PRO A 36 1.54 20.94 31.97
C PRO A 36 2.98 20.40 32.03
N LEU A 37 3.92 21.12 31.43
CA LEU A 37 5.33 20.70 31.33
C LEU A 37 5.96 20.46 32.71
N GLY A 38 5.44 21.14 33.74
CA GLY A 38 5.80 20.91 35.14
C GLY A 38 5.50 19.50 35.65
N ALA A 39 4.61 18.74 35.00
CA ALA A 39 4.33 17.35 35.34
C ALA A 39 5.43 16.36 34.90
N PHE A 40 6.35 16.78 34.01
CA PHE A 40 7.46 15.94 33.55
C PHE A 40 8.72 16.06 34.41
N SER A 41 8.77 17.08 35.26
CA SER A 41 9.91 17.34 36.15
C SER A 41 9.54 16.96 37.57
N ASP A 42 10.38 16.16 38.23
CA ASP A 42 10.28 15.96 39.66
C ASP A 42 10.61 17.27 40.42
N PRO A 43 10.30 17.39 41.72
CA PRO A 43 10.63 18.57 42.53
C PRO A 43 12.11 18.96 42.49
N ASN A 44 13.00 18.03 42.14
CA ASN A 44 14.44 18.24 42.00
C ASN A 44 14.88 18.67 40.59
N GLY A 45 13.94 18.87 39.66
CA GLY A 45 14.22 19.20 38.26
C GLY A 45 14.73 18.01 37.42
N THR A 46 14.69 16.78 37.95
CA THR A 46 15.02 15.57 37.19
C THR A 46 13.82 15.07 36.39
N LEU A 47 14.06 14.48 35.23
CA LEU A 47 13.01 13.86 34.43
C LEU A 47 12.44 12.64 35.17
N ASN A 48 11.13 12.63 35.37
CA ASN A 48 10.45 11.48 35.96
C ASN A 48 10.34 10.35 34.92
N LEU A 49 11.27 9.40 34.95
CA LEU A 49 11.31 8.27 34.01
C LEU A 49 10.01 7.45 34.03
N THR A 50 9.36 7.32 35.19
CA THR A 50 8.09 6.60 35.32
C THR A 50 6.98 7.28 34.52
N VAL A 51 6.87 8.61 34.62
CA VAL A 51 5.89 9.39 33.85
C VAL A 51 6.21 9.30 32.36
N LEU A 52 7.49 9.38 31.98
CA LEU A 52 7.89 9.25 30.57
C LEU A 52 7.56 7.86 30.00
N THR A 53 7.82 6.79 30.76
CA THR A 53 7.46 5.42 30.37
C THR A 53 5.94 5.24 30.28
N ALA A 54 5.18 5.74 31.25
CA ALA A 54 3.72 5.69 31.24
C ALA A 54 3.14 6.46 30.04
N LEU A 55 3.69 7.64 29.74
CA LEU A 55 3.32 8.42 28.56
C LEU A 55 3.65 7.66 27.27
N ALA A 56 4.85 7.11 27.14
CA ALA A 56 5.26 6.35 25.96
C ALA A 56 4.36 5.14 25.72
N LEU A 57 4.05 4.36 26.77
CA LEU A 57 3.13 3.23 26.68
C LEU A 57 1.72 3.68 26.29
N THR A 58 1.20 4.72 26.95
CA THR A 58 -0.11 5.30 26.63
C THR A 58 -0.15 5.73 25.16
N LEU A 59 0.90 6.38 24.69
CA LEU A 59 1.01 6.87 23.32
C LEU A 59 1.05 5.72 22.31
N VAL A 60 1.72 4.61 22.61
CA VAL A 60 1.71 3.40 21.77
C VAL A 60 0.30 2.78 21.70
N PHE A 61 -0.37 2.58 22.84
CA PHE A 61 -1.71 1.98 22.87
C PHE A 61 -2.77 2.89 22.24
N SER A 62 -2.78 4.17 22.59
CA SER A 62 -3.67 5.16 21.96
C SER A 62 -3.34 5.29 20.47
N GLY A 63 -2.07 5.26 20.10
CA GLY A 63 -1.60 5.31 18.72
C GLY A 63 -2.11 4.14 17.88
N LEU A 64 -2.18 2.93 18.45
CA LEU A 64 -2.82 1.77 17.80
C LEU A 64 -4.31 2.02 17.51
N VAL A 65 -5.05 2.50 18.51
CA VAL A 65 -6.50 2.76 18.39
C VAL A 65 -6.76 3.88 17.37
N PHE A 66 -6.05 5.00 17.48
CA PHE A 66 -6.13 6.10 16.51
C PHE A 66 -5.63 5.69 15.13
N GLY A 67 -4.63 4.82 15.07
CA GLY A 67 -4.09 4.24 13.85
C GLY A 67 -5.15 3.49 13.05
N GLN A 68 -6.02 2.74 13.73
CA GLN A 68 -7.16 2.08 13.07
C GLN A 68 -8.14 3.11 12.48
N ALA A 69 -8.43 4.20 13.19
CA ALA A 69 -9.28 5.28 12.67
C ALA A 69 -8.65 5.98 11.46
N VAL A 70 -7.35 6.32 11.54
CA VAL A 70 -6.57 6.88 10.43
C VAL A 70 -6.60 5.95 9.23
N HIS A 71 -6.42 4.65 9.44
CA HIS A 71 -6.44 3.66 8.39
C HIS A 71 -7.82 3.58 7.69
N THR A 72 -8.92 3.63 8.46
CA THR A 72 -10.28 3.70 7.90
C THR A 72 -10.51 4.99 7.11
N ILE A 73 -10.04 6.13 7.62
CA ILE A 73 -10.12 7.41 6.90
C ILE A 73 -9.32 7.32 5.60
N ALA A 74 -8.12 6.74 5.65
CA ALA A 74 -7.26 6.61 4.50
C ALA A 74 -7.89 5.77 3.38
N ASP A 75 -8.50 4.63 3.72
CA ASP A 75 -9.22 3.79 2.76
C ASP A 75 -10.42 4.54 2.13
N ASN A 76 -11.15 5.31 2.93
CA ASN A 76 -12.25 6.13 2.42
C ASN A 76 -11.76 7.28 1.53
N THR A 77 -10.66 7.93 1.90
CA THR A 77 -10.04 9.00 1.11
C THR A 77 -9.52 8.46 -0.22
N GLU A 78 -8.85 7.30 -0.25
CA GLU A 78 -8.44 6.63 -1.49
C GLU A 78 -9.64 6.36 -2.40
N LYS A 79 -10.73 5.81 -1.86
CA LYS A 79 -11.97 5.54 -2.62
C LYS A 79 -12.62 6.81 -3.15
N ALA A 80 -12.65 7.87 -2.35
CA ALA A 80 -13.21 9.16 -2.76
C ALA A 80 -12.37 9.77 -3.89
N LEU A 81 -11.04 9.82 -3.72
CA LEU A 81 -10.10 10.32 -4.72
C LEU A 81 -10.11 9.47 -5.99
N TYR A 82 -10.26 8.15 -5.88
CA TYR A 82 -10.45 7.29 -7.05
C TYR A 82 -11.72 7.65 -7.82
N ARG A 83 -12.85 7.90 -7.15
CA ARG A 83 -14.10 8.29 -7.81
C ARG A 83 -13.98 9.66 -8.49
N ILE A 84 -13.37 10.63 -7.81
CA ILE A 84 -13.12 11.98 -8.35
C ILE A 84 -12.16 11.89 -9.54
N GLY A 85 -11.07 11.15 -9.40
CA GLY A 85 -10.06 10.96 -10.43
C GLY A 85 -10.62 10.22 -11.64
N LYS A 86 -11.43 9.18 -11.43
CA LYS A 86 -12.17 8.50 -12.49
C LYS A 86 -13.09 9.47 -13.24
N TRP A 87 -13.91 10.22 -12.50
CA TRP A 87 -14.80 11.22 -13.11
C TRP A 87 -14.01 12.26 -13.91
N ALA A 88 -12.91 12.77 -13.37
CA ALA A 88 -12.03 13.72 -14.05
C ALA A 88 -11.34 13.09 -15.27
N ALA A 89 -10.92 11.83 -15.19
CA ALA A 89 -10.32 11.11 -16.33
C ALA A 89 -11.34 10.91 -17.47
N ASP A 90 -12.55 10.46 -17.13
CA ASP A 90 -13.62 10.27 -18.11
C ASP A 90 -14.00 11.60 -18.79
N GLU A 91 -14.01 12.70 -18.04
CA GLU A 91 -14.38 14.02 -18.54
C GLU A 91 -13.25 14.74 -19.31
N TYR A 92 -12.02 14.69 -18.80
CA TYR A 92 -10.91 15.51 -19.31
C TYR A 92 -9.84 14.74 -20.08
N TYR A 93 -9.68 13.44 -19.88
CA TYR A 93 -8.64 12.64 -20.55
C TYR A 93 -9.20 11.84 -21.71
N VAL A 94 -10.34 11.16 -21.50
CA VAL A 94 -10.98 10.38 -22.57
C VAL A 94 -11.70 11.29 -23.56
N ARG A 95 -12.19 12.44 -23.10
CA ARG A 95 -12.98 13.39 -23.90
C ARG A 95 -12.32 14.76 -24.08
N GLY A 96 -11.27 15.07 -23.34
CA GLY A 96 -10.68 16.41 -23.29
C GLY A 96 -9.36 16.55 -24.05
N PRO A 97 -9.00 17.78 -24.47
CA PRO A 97 -7.85 18.06 -25.35
C PRO A 97 -6.50 18.23 -24.62
N ILE A 98 -6.45 18.06 -23.29
CA ILE A 98 -5.30 18.50 -22.47
C ILE A 98 -4.08 17.56 -22.61
N ILE A 99 -4.31 16.30 -23.03
CA ILE A 99 -3.25 15.32 -23.30
C ILE A 99 -3.57 14.58 -24.60
N SER A 100 -4.02 15.28 -25.65
CA SER A 100 -3.96 14.68 -26.98
C SER A 100 -2.50 14.69 -27.45
N GLU A 101 -2.05 13.61 -28.09
CA GLU A 101 -0.72 13.51 -28.72
C GLU A 101 -0.44 14.74 -29.61
N ASP A 102 -1.49 15.26 -30.27
CA ASP A 102 -1.45 16.49 -31.07
C ASP A 102 -0.97 17.74 -30.32
N TRP A 103 -1.26 17.88 -29.01
CA TRP A 103 -0.79 19.03 -28.23
C TRP A 103 0.73 18.98 -28.05
N TRP A 104 1.28 17.78 -27.88
CA TRP A 104 2.71 17.54 -27.69
C TRP A 104 3.48 17.71 -29.00
N GLU A 105 2.96 17.19 -30.11
CA GLU A 105 3.55 17.41 -31.45
C GLU A 105 3.65 18.91 -31.78
N LYS A 106 2.65 19.69 -31.38
CA LYS A 106 2.59 21.13 -31.68
C LYS A 106 3.63 21.97 -30.92
N HIS A 107 4.25 21.46 -29.86
CA HIS A 107 5.19 22.21 -29.00
C HIS A 107 6.64 21.69 -29.04
N GLY A 108 7.05 21.04 -30.13
CA GLY A 108 8.34 20.32 -30.32
C GLY A 108 9.66 21.04 -29.99
N LYS A 109 9.70 22.34 -29.66
CA LYS A 109 10.92 22.98 -29.14
C LYS A 109 11.26 22.60 -27.68
N CYS A 110 10.31 22.02 -26.96
CA CYS A 110 10.53 21.51 -25.59
C CYS A 110 11.00 20.04 -25.57
N GLU A 111 11.14 19.40 -26.71
CA GLU A 111 11.32 17.94 -26.86
C GLU A 111 12.61 17.41 -26.19
N GLU A 112 13.72 18.15 -26.21
CA GLU A 112 14.97 17.66 -25.61
C GLU A 112 14.95 17.66 -24.07
N TYR A 113 14.34 18.69 -23.45
CA TYR A 113 14.22 18.74 -21.99
C TYR A 113 13.11 17.80 -21.49
N TYR A 114 12.00 17.74 -22.23
CA TYR A 114 10.88 16.88 -21.89
C TYR A 114 11.19 15.40 -22.09
N SER A 115 11.93 14.99 -23.13
CA SER A 115 12.30 13.57 -23.32
C SER A 115 13.09 13.00 -22.13
N LYS A 116 13.87 13.82 -21.41
CA LYS A 116 14.56 13.42 -20.17
C LYS A 116 13.61 13.36 -18.97
N MET A 117 12.64 14.27 -18.89
CA MET A 117 11.68 14.32 -17.78
C MET A 117 10.47 13.40 -17.95
N GLN A 118 10.11 13.05 -19.19
CA GLN A 118 8.91 12.31 -19.53
C GLN A 118 8.88 10.94 -18.84
N PRO A 119 9.93 10.10 -18.88
CA PRO A 119 9.92 8.82 -18.18
C PRO A 119 9.74 8.98 -16.66
N TRP A 120 10.28 10.06 -16.09
CA TRP A 120 10.12 10.38 -14.67
C TRP A 120 8.69 10.81 -14.35
N LEU A 121 8.12 11.75 -15.12
CA LEU A 121 6.75 12.23 -14.95
C LEU A 121 5.73 11.13 -15.17
N GLU A 122 5.92 10.31 -16.19
CA GLU A 122 5.08 9.15 -16.47
C GLU A 122 5.13 8.16 -15.30
N ARG A 123 6.34 7.83 -14.81
CA ARG A 123 6.49 6.97 -13.63
C ARG A 123 5.73 7.53 -12.42
N ARG A 124 5.86 8.84 -12.14
CA ARG A 124 5.17 9.49 -11.00
C ARG A 124 3.65 9.56 -11.19
N TYR A 125 3.19 9.87 -12.40
CA TYR A 125 1.78 9.86 -12.74
C TYR A 125 1.18 8.49 -12.45
N TRP A 126 1.82 7.42 -12.93
CA TRP A 126 1.33 6.08 -12.68
C TRP A 126 1.46 5.65 -11.22
N GLY A 127 2.52 6.03 -10.52
CA GLY A 127 2.67 5.79 -9.08
C GLY A 127 1.48 6.37 -8.32
N ILE A 128 1.18 7.65 -8.53
CA ILE A 128 0.02 8.33 -7.93
C ILE A 128 -1.30 7.68 -8.36
N HIS A 129 -1.45 7.34 -9.63
CA HIS A 129 -2.66 6.70 -10.14
C HIS A 129 -2.89 5.31 -9.49
N ASP A 130 -1.82 4.54 -9.27
CA ASP A 130 -1.89 3.21 -8.68
C ASP A 130 -2.24 3.27 -7.18
N VAL A 131 -1.92 4.36 -6.46
CA VAL A 131 -2.40 4.60 -5.07
C VAL A 131 -3.91 4.43 -4.96
N PHE A 132 -4.65 5.04 -5.90
CA PHE A 132 -6.12 5.11 -5.83
C PHE A 132 -6.82 3.85 -6.31
N LYS A 133 -6.13 2.94 -7.00
CA LYS A 133 -6.72 1.67 -7.44
C LYS A 133 -6.86 0.69 -6.27
N SER A 134 -7.85 -0.19 -6.29
CA SER A 134 -7.85 -1.31 -5.33
C SER A 134 -6.77 -2.33 -5.68
N HIS A 135 -6.27 -3.10 -4.71
CA HIS A 135 -5.32 -4.21 -4.98
C HIS A 135 -5.85 -5.18 -6.04
N ARG A 136 -7.15 -5.53 -5.96
CA ARG A 136 -7.82 -6.38 -6.94
C ARG A 136 -7.75 -5.81 -8.36
N ARG A 137 -7.96 -4.51 -8.49
CA ARG A 137 -7.91 -3.82 -9.80
C ARG A 137 -6.48 -3.67 -10.30
N LEU A 138 -5.51 -3.45 -9.40
CA LEU A 138 -4.10 -3.39 -9.77
C LEU A 138 -3.62 -4.77 -10.24
N PHE A 139 -3.97 -5.83 -9.53
CA PHE A 139 -3.74 -7.22 -9.92
C PHE A 139 -4.33 -7.53 -11.30
N GLU A 140 -5.61 -7.21 -11.52
CA GLU A 140 -6.28 -7.36 -12.81
C GLU A 140 -5.53 -6.63 -13.94
N ASN A 141 -5.12 -5.37 -13.72
CA ASN A 141 -4.39 -4.61 -14.73
C ASN A 141 -3.00 -5.20 -15.00
N GLU A 142 -2.26 -5.62 -13.96
CA GLU A 142 -0.93 -6.22 -14.11
C GLU A 142 -1.01 -7.52 -14.91
N LEU A 143 -2.01 -8.38 -14.67
CA LEU A 143 -2.22 -9.57 -15.49
C LEU A 143 -2.68 -9.19 -16.90
N GLY A 144 -3.64 -8.28 -17.03
CA GLY A 144 -4.15 -7.83 -18.32
C GLY A 144 -3.05 -7.29 -19.24
N TRP A 145 -2.14 -6.47 -18.72
CA TRP A 145 -1.02 -5.92 -19.51
C TRP A 145 0.01 -6.98 -19.93
N ASN A 146 0.17 -8.06 -19.18
CA ASN A 146 1.13 -9.10 -19.50
C ASN A 146 0.56 -10.16 -20.45
N PHE A 147 -0.74 -10.44 -20.36
CA PHE A 147 -1.42 -11.45 -21.19
C PHE A 147 -2.12 -10.89 -22.42
N ASP A 148 -2.43 -9.59 -22.46
CA ASP A 148 -2.99 -8.96 -23.67
C ASP A 148 -1.89 -8.62 -24.67
N ILE A 149 -1.82 -9.40 -25.75
CA ILE A 149 -0.86 -9.23 -26.84
C ILE A 149 -1.11 -7.91 -27.62
N SER A 150 -2.31 -7.33 -27.51
CA SER A 150 -2.72 -6.13 -28.25
C SER A 150 -2.33 -4.80 -27.58
N VAL A 151 -1.94 -4.83 -26.31
CA VAL A 151 -1.55 -3.63 -25.54
C VAL A 151 -0.03 -3.48 -25.59
N GLU A 152 0.43 -2.30 -25.97
CA GLU A 152 1.85 -1.93 -25.87
C GLU A 152 2.26 -2.09 -24.40
N LYS A 153 3.18 -3.04 -24.14
CA LYS A 153 3.62 -3.34 -22.78
C LYS A 153 4.09 -2.03 -22.15
N ARG A 154 3.53 -1.68 -21.00
CA ARG A 154 4.12 -0.67 -20.09
C ARG A 154 5.61 -0.99 -20.03
N GLY A 155 6.50 -0.01 -20.22
CA GLY A 155 7.96 -0.19 -20.28
C GLY A 155 8.54 -0.84 -19.01
N LEU A 156 8.24 -2.12 -18.83
CA LEU A 156 8.54 -3.00 -17.71
C LEU A 156 9.90 -3.62 -17.99
N ASP A 157 10.90 -2.77 -18.29
CA ASP A 157 12.29 -3.17 -18.52
C ASP A 157 12.98 -3.69 -17.23
N GLY A 158 12.25 -4.33 -16.33
CA GLY A 158 12.78 -4.83 -15.06
C GLY A 158 11.85 -5.66 -14.20
N THR A 159 10.70 -6.15 -14.70
CA THR A 159 9.94 -7.14 -13.91
C THR A 159 10.64 -8.50 -13.98
N ASN A 160 11.12 -8.98 -12.83
CA ASN A 160 11.74 -10.31 -12.71
C ASN A 160 10.71 -11.45 -12.59
N ILE A 161 9.45 -11.22 -12.98
CA ILE A 161 8.36 -12.19 -12.81
C ILE A 161 8.16 -12.93 -14.12
N SER A 162 8.23 -14.26 -14.06
CA SER A 162 7.80 -15.13 -15.16
C SER A 162 6.27 -15.28 -15.09
N TYR A 163 5.55 -14.48 -15.88
CA TYR A 163 4.09 -14.57 -15.99
C TYR A 163 3.63 -15.89 -16.61
N ASP A 164 4.46 -16.51 -17.45
CA ASP A 164 4.20 -17.86 -17.98
C ASP A 164 4.16 -18.89 -16.84
N ARG A 165 5.12 -18.83 -15.90
CA ARG A 165 5.09 -19.68 -14.71
C ARG A 165 3.85 -19.41 -13.85
N PHE A 166 3.46 -18.14 -13.68
CA PHE A 166 2.23 -17.84 -12.94
C PHE A 166 0.99 -18.45 -13.60
N ARG A 167 0.91 -18.45 -14.93
CA ARG A 167 -0.15 -19.14 -15.66
C ARG A 167 -0.16 -20.64 -15.37
N GLU A 168 0.99 -21.31 -15.45
CA GLU A 168 1.11 -22.76 -15.14
C GLU A 168 0.69 -23.07 -13.69
N CYS A 169 1.08 -22.22 -12.73
CA CYS A 169 0.67 -22.38 -11.34
C CYS A 169 -0.84 -22.19 -11.16
N CYS A 170 -1.48 -21.26 -11.88
CA CYS A 170 -2.94 -21.09 -11.83
C CYS A 170 -3.70 -22.25 -12.51
N GLU A 171 -3.19 -22.78 -13.62
CA GLU A 171 -3.79 -23.93 -14.28
C GLU A 171 -3.69 -25.19 -13.39
N SER A 172 -2.53 -25.42 -12.78
CA SER A 172 -2.33 -26.57 -11.88
C SER A 172 -3.12 -26.49 -10.57
N GLU A 173 -3.18 -25.32 -9.92
CA GLU A 173 -3.84 -25.16 -8.63
C GLU A 173 -5.36 -24.95 -8.74
N PHE A 174 -5.83 -24.23 -9.78
CA PHE A 174 -7.22 -23.80 -9.91
C PHE A 174 -7.95 -24.35 -11.14
N ASP A 175 -7.27 -25.06 -12.05
CA ASP A 175 -7.82 -25.48 -13.36
C ASP A 175 -8.31 -24.27 -14.20
N VAL A 176 -7.61 -23.13 -14.07
CA VAL A 176 -7.92 -21.89 -14.81
C VAL A 176 -6.80 -21.53 -15.78
N ASP A 177 -7.04 -21.71 -17.07
CA ASP A 177 -6.13 -21.25 -18.13
C ASP A 177 -6.30 -19.74 -18.40
N ILE A 178 -5.38 -18.95 -17.87
CA ILE A 178 -5.38 -17.48 -17.97
C ILE A 178 -5.27 -16.99 -19.43
N ALA A 179 -4.64 -17.73 -20.34
CA ALA A 179 -4.49 -17.28 -21.72
C ALA A 179 -5.80 -17.31 -22.51
N ARG A 180 -6.84 -17.99 -22.01
CA ARG A 180 -8.16 -17.99 -22.67
C ARG A 180 -8.90 -16.66 -22.54
N PHE A 181 -8.39 -15.71 -21.77
CA PHE A 181 -8.96 -14.37 -21.63
C PHE A 181 -8.56 -13.40 -22.77
N ASP A 182 -8.06 -13.92 -23.90
CA ASP A 182 -7.63 -13.23 -25.13
C ASP A 182 -8.77 -12.53 -25.90
N LYS A 183 -9.60 -11.76 -25.20
CA LYS A 183 -10.45 -10.74 -25.83
C LYS A 183 -9.57 -9.54 -26.11
N LYS A 184 -9.51 -9.09 -27.37
CA LYS A 184 -8.88 -7.83 -27.77
C LYS A 184 -9.41 -6.70 -26.89
N ALA A 185 -8.59 -6.15 -25.99
CA ALA A 185 -8.96 -4.94 -25.27
C ALA A 185 -9.21 -3.82 -26.30
N SER A 186 -10.31 -3.10 -26.17
CA SER A 186 -10.46 -1.88 -26.96
C SER A 186 -9.51 -0.82 -26.38
N ARG A 187 -8.76 -0.13 -27.24
CA ARG A 187 -7.80 0.91 -26.84
C ARG A 187 -8.52 1.97 -26.00
N GLY A 188 -8.25 1.99 -24.69
CA GLY A 188 -8.81 2.95 -23.74
C GLY A 188 -8.69 2.46 -22.30
N ILE A 189 -8.89 3.35 -21.33
CA ILE A 189 -9.03 2.98 -19.91
C ILE A 189 -10.38 2.25 -19.76
N GLU A 190 -10.46 0.98 -20.13
CA GLU A 190 -11.69 0.20 -19.97
C GLU A 190 -11.96 0.00 -18.48
N LEU A 191 -12.91 0.76 -17.95
CA LEU A 191 -13.39 0.66 -16.57
C LEU A 191 -13.98 -0.72 -16.25
N ASN A 192 -14.32 -1.50 -17.27
CA ASN A 192 -14.82 -2.86 -17.21
C ASN A 192 -13.81 -3.89 -17.79
N GLY A 193 -12.55 -3.83 -17.34
CA GLY A 193 -11.51 -4.82 -17.68
C GLY A 193 -11.84 -6.29 -17.35
N TYR A 194 -10.82 -7.15 -17.33
CA TYR A 194 -10.94 -8.61 -17.16
C TYR A 194 -11.50 -9.01 -15.78
N VAL A 195 -12.83 -9.05 -15.66
CA VAL A 195 -13.55 -9.39 -14.42
C VAL A 195 -13.16 -10.77 -13.91
N GLU A 196 -12.84 -11.69 -14.81
CA GLU A 196 -12.38 -13.04 -14.53
C GLU A 196 -11.02 -13.03 -13.82
N LEU A 197 -10.06 -12.20 -14.28
CA LEU A 197 -8.76 -12.04 -13.61
C LEU A 197 -8.90 -11.44 -12.20
N ARG A 198 -9.93 -10.61 -11.99
CA ARG A 198 -10.22 -10.05 -10.66
C ARG A 198 -10.62 -11.13 -9.64
N GLN A 199 -11.21 -12.24 -10.10
CA GLN A 199 -11.61 -13.36 -9.24
C GLN A 199 -10.42 -14.23 -8.82
N LEU A 200 -9.33 -14.22 -9.58
CA LEU A 200 -8.09 -14.91 -9.20
C LEU A 200 -7.42 -14.28 -7.97
N TYR A 201 -7.53 -12.96 -7.80
CA TYR A 201 -6.93 -12.26 -6.64
C TYR A 201 -7.31 -12.90 -5.29
N PRO A 202 -8.61 -13.03 -4.91
CA PRO A 202 -8.97 -13.63 -3.64
C PRO A 202 -8.51 -15.09 -3.53
N MET A 203 -8.50 -15.87 -4.62
CA MET A 203 -8.03 -17.26 -4.63
C MET A 203 -6.53 -17.33 -4.30
N VAL A 204 -5.71 -16.55 -5.02
CA VAL A 204 -4.26 -16.44 -4.78
C VAL A 204 -3.98 -16.01 -3.34
N THR A 205 -4.67 -14.97 -2.83
CA THR A 205 -4.47 -14.51 -1.45
C THR A 205 -4.91 -15.54 -0.41
N ALA A 206 -5.96 -16.33 -0.69
CA ALA A 206 -6.42 -17.38 0.21
C ALA A 206 -5.37 -18.49 0.31
N THR A 207 -4.84 -18.96 -0.82
CA THR A 207 -3.75 -19.95 -0.87
C THR A 207 -2.53 -19.47 -0.09
N LEU A 208 -2.11 -18.22 -0.30
CA LEU A 208 -0.97 -17.64 0.42
C LEU A 208 -1.22 -17.47 1.92
N SER A 209 -2.42 -17.02 2.31
CA SER A 209 -2.76 -16.85 3.73
C SER A 209 -2.74 -18.18 4.50
N SER A 210 -3.04 -19.30 3.83
CA SER A 210 -3.04 -20.63 4.45
C SER A 210 -1.64 -21.14 4.80
N LYS A 211 -0.60 -20.62 4.14
CA LYS A 211 0.80 -21.05 4.30
C LYS A 211 1.61 -20.17 5.26
N GLY A 212 1.07 -19.00 5.63
CA GLY A 212 1.55 -18.27 6.81
C GLY A 212 2.84 -17.45 6.65
N SER A 213 3.41 -17.31 5.46
CA SER A 213 4.50 -16.35 5.24
C SER A 213 4.75 -16.06 3.76
N GLY A 214 4.82 -14.77 3.41
CA GLY A 214 5.24 -14.31 2.09
C GLY A 214 5.96 -12.97 2.20
N ARG A 215 6.87 -12.71 1.27
CA ARG A 215 7.52 -11.39 1.12
C ARG A 215 6.48 -10.32 0.83
N ALA A 216 5.36 -10.68 0.20
CA ALA A 216 4.20 -9.83 -0.03
C ALA A 216 3.70 -9.15 1.26
N ASN A 217 3.63 -9.86 2.40
CA ASN A 217 3.15 -9.27 3.66
C ASN A 217 4.02 -8.08 4.12
N GLY A 218 5.34 -8.16 3.89
CA GLY A 218 6.26 -7.07 4.18
C GLY A 218 6.00 -5.83 3.32
N PHE A 219 5.68 -6.02 2.04
CA PHE A 219 5.28 -4.92 1.14
C PHE A 219 3.90 -4.36 1.50
N GLN A 220 2.96 -5.20 1.92
CA GLN A 220 1.65 -4.76 2.40
C GLN A 220 1.76 -3.87 3.64
N ALA A 221 2.66 -4.22 4.58
CA ALA A 221 2.94 -3.40 5.77
C ALA A 221 3.52 -2.03 5.41
N ARG A 222 4.51 -1.98 4.50
CA ARG A 222 5.10 -0.72 4.02
C ARG A 222 4.08 0.13 3.27
N TYR A 223 3.27 -0.48 2.41
CA TYR A 223 2.15 0.18 1.74
C TYR A 223 1.19 0.80 2.75
N SER A 224 0.73 0.02 3.74
CA SER A 224 -0.19 0.51 4.76
C SER A 224 0.40 1.66 5.58
N PHE A 225 1.69 1.58 5.91
CA PHE A 225 2.41 2.66 6.58
C PHE A 225 2.45 3.93 5.74
N CYS A 226 2.94 3.86 4.49
CA CYS A 226 3.00 5.01 3.60
C CYS A 226 1.61 5.64 3.39
N ARG A 227 0.59 4.78 3.21
CA ARG A 227 -0.81 5.20 3.10
C ARG A 227 -1.30 5.95 4.33
N GLY A 228 -1.12 5.38 5.52
CA GLY A 228 -1.53 6.01 6.77
C GLY A 228 -0.79 7.33 7.02
N MET A 229 0.50 7.39 6.68
CA MET A 229 1.34 8.58 6.88
C MET A 229 0.92 9.76 6.00
N TRP A 230 0.71 9.56 4.69
CA TRP A 230 0.34 10.70 3.84
C TRP A 230 -1.03 11.27 4.23
N VAL A 231 -1.99 10.42 4.63
CA VAL A 231 -3.31 10.87 5.11
C VAL A 231 -3.19 11.60 6.44
N THR A 232 -2.41 11.06 7.38
CA THR A 232 -2.16 11.71 8.68
C THR A 232 -1.54 13.10 8.49
N LEU A 233 -0.49 13.19 7.69
CA LEU A 233 0.20 14.45 7.42
C LEU A 233 -0.71 15.43 6.69
N LEU A 234 -1.54 14.95 5.75
CA LEU A 234 -2.52 15.80 5.05
C LEU A 234 -3.56 16.36 6.03
N LEU A 235 -4.09 15.54 6.94
CA LEU A 235 -5.04 16.00 7.96
C LEU A 235 -4.42 17.01 8.92
N LEU A 236 -3.20 16.76 9.39
CA LEU A 236 -2.46 17.72 10.23
C LEU A 236 -2.16 19.01 9.46
N PHE A 237 -1.76 18.92 8.20
CA PHE A 237 -1.51 20.07 7.32
C PHE A 237 -2.77 20.92 7.17
N MET A 238 -3.92 20.30 6.90
CA MET A 238 -5.21 21.00 6.83
C MET A 238 -5.59 21.63 8.17
N THR A 239 -5.30 20.95 9.27
CA THR A 239 -5.60 21.48 10.61
C THR A 239 -4.72 22.67 10.96
N TYR A 240 -3.43 22.65 10.61
CA TYR A 240 -2.53 23.80 10.78
C TYR A 240 -2.89 24.96 9.85
N LEU A 241 -3.34 24.69 8.61
CA LEU A 241 -3.93 25.73 7.76
C LEU A 241 -5.14 26.38 8.43
N LEU A 242 -6.03 25.59 9.02
CA LEU A 242 -7.17 26.12 9.77
C LEU A 242 -6.71 26.95 10.96
N VAL A 243 -5.74 26.50 11.75
CA VAL A 243 -5.21 27.29 12.89
C VAL A 243 -4.57 28.61 12.43
N LEU A 244 -3.86 28.61 11.30
CA LEU A 244 -3.14 29.79 10.80
C LEU A 244 -4.06 30.83 10.14
N PHE A 245 -5.05 30.38 9.37
CA PHE A 245 -5.89 31.25 8.53
C PHE A 245 -7.30 31.44 9.05
N SER A 246 -7.78 30.61 9.97
CA SER A 246 -9.13 30.78 10.50
C SER A 246 -9.20 32.02 11.38
N PRO A 247 -10.14 32.95 11.13
CA PRO A 247 -10.44 34.05 12.03
C PRO A 247 -11.08 33.57 13.33
N VAL A 248 -11.34 32.26 13.45
CA VAL A 248 -11.69 31.60 14.70
C VAL A 248 -10.43 31.57 15.57
N SER A 249 -10.10 32.72 16.19
CA SER A 249 -9.59 32.61 17.54
C SER A 249 -10.58 31.70 18.27
N PRO A 250 -10.15 30.65 18.97
CA PRO A 250 -11.05 29.79 19.74
C PRO A 250 -11.59 30.63 20.90
N SER A 251 -12.48 31.57 20.57
CA SER A 251 -13.11 32.54 21.46
C SER A 251 -13.93 31.84 22.54
N PHE A 252 -14.37 30.61 22.27
CA PHE A 252 -15.02 29.73 23.24
C PHE A 252 -14.09 29.15 24.32
N LEU A 253 -12.79 29.00 24.06
CA LEU A 253 -11.85 28.38 25.00
C LEU A 253 -10.69 29.30 25.42
N MET A 254 -10.54 30.48 24.79
CA MET A 254 -9.57 31.53 25.12
C MET A 254 -8.14 31.01 25.39
N TYR A 255 -7.67 30.04 24.61
CA TYR A 255 -6.31 29.53 24.74
C TYR A 255 -5.52 29.72 23.44
N GLU A 256 -4.20 29.79 23.58
CA GLU A 256 -3.27 29.75 22.46
C GLU A 256 -2.82 28.30 22.23
N PRO A 257 -3.00 27.72 21.03
CA PRO A 257 -2.52 26.38 20.71
C PRO A 257 -1.02 26.21 21.00
N LEU A 258 -0.61 25.07 21.55
CA LEU A 258 0.78 24.79 21.89
C LEU A 258 1.72 25.04 20.69
N VAL A 259 1.31 24.67 19.47
CA VAL A 259 2.10 24.88 18.25
C VAL A 259 2.46 26.36 18.02
N LEU A 260 1.54 27.29 18.31
CA LEU A 260 1.78 28.74 18.17
C LEU A 260 2.62 29.31 19.33
N GLN A 261 2.53 28.70 20.52
CA GLN A 261 3.41 29.05 21.63
C GLN A 261 4.86 28.60 21.38
N THR A 262 5.03 27.45 20.71
CA THR A 262 6.35 26.84 20.48
C THR A 262 7.05 27.32 19.21
N LEU A 263 6.30 27.66 18.16
CA LEU A 263 6.84 28.00 16.85
C LEU A 263 6.37 29.38 16.42
N THR A 264 7.29 30.17 15.88
CA THR A 264 6.94 31.41 15.16
C THR A 264 6.12 31.09 13.91
N LYS A 265 5.36 32.06 13.40
CA LYS A 265 4.56 31.88 12.17
C LYS A 265 5.39 31.44 10.96
N SER A 266 6.63 31.93 10.85
CA SER A 266 7.56 31.54 9.78
C SER A 266 8.03 30.10 9.93
N GLU A 267 8.36 29.66 11.14
CA GLU A 267 8.76 28.27 11.42
C GLU A 267 7.60 27.32 11.18
N LEU A 268 6.39 27.69 11.60
CA LEU A 268 5.18 26.92 11.31
C LEU A 268 4.93 26.83 9.79
N GLY A 269 5.10 27.93 9.05
CA GLY A 269 5.01 27.93 7.59
C GLY A 269 6.01 26.98 6.94
N LEU A 270 7.26 26.95 7.42
CA LEU A 270 8.28 26.00 6.96
C LEU A 270 7.92 24.55 7.28
N LEU A 271 7.42 24.28 8.50
CA LEU A 271 6.92 22.96 8.89
C LEU A 271 5.79 22.49 7.97
N MET A 272 4.84 23.38 7.64
CA MET A 272 3.72 23.06 6.76
C MET A 272 4.18 22.75 5.33
N TRP A 273 5.15 23.48 4.81
CA TRP A 273 5.78 23.15 3.52
C TRP A 273 6.46 21.79 3.55
N ALA A 274 7.24 21.51 4.60
CA ALA A 274 7.88 20.21 4.77
C ALA A 274 6.83 19.07 4.83
N MET A 275 5.74 19.26 5.57
CA MET A 275 4.62 18.32 5.63
C MET A 275 3.97 18.11 4.26
N PHE A 276 3.74 19.17 3.49
CA PHE A 276 3.18 19.08 2.15
C PHE A 276 4.07 18.22 1.22
N PHE A 277 5.38 18.44 1.21
CA PHE A 277 6.30 17.62 0.42
C PHE A 277 6.36 16.17 0.90
N LEU A 278 6.30 15.93 2.22
CA LEU A 278 6.22 14.58 2.78
C LEU A 278 4.92 13.87 2.40
N VAL A 279 3.78 14.57 2.36
CA VAL A 279 2.51 14.01 1.85
C VAL A 279 2.71 13.50 0.43
N LEU A 280 3.30 14.31 -0.46
CA LEU A 280 3.57 13.91 -1.84
C LEU A 280 4.51 12.71 -1.91
N ALA A 281 5.60 12.70 -1.13
CA ALA A 281 6.57 11.61 -1.11
C ALA A 281 5.96 10.30 -0.59
N PHE A 282 5.16 10.34 0.49
CA PHE A 282 4.49 9.17 1.03
C PHE A 282 3.36 8.67 0.13
N MET A 283 2.65 9.57 -0.56
CA MET A 283 1.64 9.20 -1.55
C MET A 283 2.27 8.46 -2.73
N ASP A 284 3.33 9.02 -3.31
CA ASP A 284 4.10 8.40 -4.40
C ASP A 284 4.67 7.03 -3.99
N ALA A 285 5.35 6.94 -2.83
CA ALA A 285 5.86 5.69 -2.30
C ALA A 285 4.74 4.65 -2.03
N SER A 286 3.55 5.10 -1.62
CA SER A 286 2.40 4.22 -1.44
C SER A 286 1.97 3.54 -2.74
N GLY A 287 2.10 4.22 -3.89
CA GLY A 287 1.82 3.64 -5.20
C GLY A 287 2.82 2.54 -5.56
N ASP A 288 4.11 2.86 -5.44
CA ASP A 288 5.21 1.94 -5.74
C ASP A 288 5.16 0.67 -4.88
N TYR A 289 4.97 0.81 -3.55
CA TYR A 289 4.87 -0.34 -2.66
C TYR A 289 3.63 -1.19 -2.92
N LYS A 290 2.53 -0.58 -3.37
CA LYS A 290 1.31 -1.31 -3.73
C LYS A 290 1.52 -2.13 -5.00
N LYS A 291 2.24 -1.58 -5.98
CA LYS A 291 2.64 -2.32 -7.18
C LYS A 291 3.55 -3.49 -6.82
N HIS A 292 4.61 -3.24 -6.05
CA HIS A 292 5.51 -4.29 -5.60
C HIS A 292 4.78 -5.37 -4.78
N TYR A 293 3.81 -5.00 -3.95
CA TYR A 293 2.99 -5.97 -3.26
C TYR A 293 2.31 -6.96 -4.23
N ILE A 294 1.73 -6.47 -5.33
CA ILE A 294 1.10 -7.33 -6.36
C ILE A 294 2.14 -8.22 -7.06
N GLU A 295 3.29 -7.65 -7.43
CA GLU A 295 4.40 -8.38 -8.03
C GLU A 295 4.88 -9.55 -7.15
N TYR A 296 5.12 -9.26 -5.86
CA TYR A 296 5.53 -10.29 -4.89
C TYR A 296 4.40 -11.26 -4.55
N LEU A 297 3.14 -10.83 -4.58
CA LEU A 297 1.99 -11.72 -4.39
C LEU A 297 1.95 -12.81 -5.47
N ILE A 298 2.17 -12.42 -6.73
CA ILE A 298 2.25 -13.35 -7.87
C ILE A 298 3.44 -14.30 -7.69
N SER A 299 4.62 -13.76 -7.37
CA SER A 299 5.82 -14.58 -7.19
C SER A 299 5.71 -15.56 -6.02
N ASP A 300 5.23 -15.11 -4.86
CA ASP A 300 5.08 -15.94 -3.66
C ASP A 300 4.07 -17.06 -3.91
N PHE A 301 3.02 -16.80 -4.70
CA PHE A 301 2.03 -17.81 -5.07
C PHE A 301 2.66 -18.96 -5.87
N CYS A 302 3.45 -18.66 -6.89
CA CYS A 302 4.12 -19.69 -7.68
C CYS A 302 5.04 -20.57 -6.82
N VAL A 303 5.79 -19.95 -5.90
CA VAL A 303 6.67 -20.69 -4.98
C VAL A 303 5.87 -21.67 -4.12
N VAL A 304 4.74 -21.23 -3.57
CA VAL A 304 3.88 -22.08 -2.73
C VAL A 304 3.27 -23.24 -3.52
N VAL A 305 2.81 -23.01 -4.75
CA VAL A 305 2.23 -24.05 -5.61
C VAL A 305 3.30 -25.09 -5.97
N ASP A 306 4.50 -24.66 -6.31
CA ASP A 306 5.61 -25.57 -6.66
C ASP A 306 6.06 -26.41 -5.45
N GLU A 307 6.12 -25.82 -4.26
CA GLU A 307 6.40 -26.56 -3.02
C GLU A 307 5.33 -27.64 -2.76
N ASN A 308 4.05 -27.33 -2.98
CA ASN A 308 2.97 -28.31 -2.83
C ASN A 308 3.08 -29.44 -3.86
N ALA A 309 3.37 -29.10 -5.12
CA ALA A 309 3.52 -30.07 -6.20
C ALA A 309 4.70 -31.02 -5.93
N ASN A 310 5.82 -30.50 -5.44
CA ASN A 310 6.99 -31.32 -5.09
C ASN A 310 6.71 -32.21 -3.87
N GLN A 311 6.07 -31.68 -2.82
CA GLN A 311 5.65 -32.50 -1.67
C GLN A 311 4.68 -33.62 -2.04
N GLY A 312 3.82 -33.39 -3.05
CA GLY A 312 2.92 -34.41 -3.59
C GLY A 312 3.70 -35.55 -4.27
N LYS A 313 4.68 -35.20 -5.11
CA LYS A 313 5.55 -36.16 -5.81
C LYS A 313 6.39 -36.99 -4.83
N ASP A 314 7.01 -36.34 -3.84
CA ASP A 314 7.82 -37.03 -2.83
C ASP A 314 7.00 -38.07 -2.04
N LYS A 315 5.75 -37.74 -1.70
CA LYS A 315 4.82 -38.66 -1.02
C LYS A 315 4.42 -39.82 -1.92
N GLU A 316 4.16 -39.56 -3.19
CA GLU A 316 3.79 -40.59 -4.17
C GLU A 316 4.96 -41.56 -4.42
N GLU A 317 6.18 -41.05 -4.57
CA GLU A 317 7.40 -41.85 -4.72
C GLU A 317 7.66 -42.70 -3.47
N THR A 318 7.51 -42.11 -2.29
CA THR A 318 7.64 -42.83 -1.01
C THR A 318 6.61 -43.95 -0.89
N LEU A 319 5.35 -43.72 -1.28
CA LEU A 319 4.30 -44.74 -1.25
C LEU A 319 4.60 -45.90 -2.21
N LYS A 320 5.04 -45.60 -3.44
CA LYS A 320 5.44 -46.61 -4.43
C LYS A 320 6.60 -47.47 -3.91
N GLN A 321 7.55 -46.87 -3.19
CA GLN A 321 8.65 -47.60 -2.57
C GLN A 321 8.14 -48.57 -1.48
N TYR A 322 7.25 -48.12 -0.60
CA TYR A 322 6.64 -48.98 0.43
C TYR A 322 5.85 -50.16 -0.17
N GLU A 323 5.05 -49.91 -1.21
CA GLU A 323 4.30 -50.98 -1.90
C GLU A 323 5.23 -52.02 -2.53
N GLN A 324 6.36 -51.59 -3.09
CA GLN A 324 7.37 -52.48 -3.65
C GLN A 324 8.09 -53.30 -2.58
N GLU A 325 8.41 -52.70 -1.42
CA GLU A 325 9.01 -53.41 -0.28
C GLU A 325 8.04 -54.42 0.35
N GLU A 326 6.74 -54.11 0.42
CA GLU A 326 5.71 -55.05 0.92
C GLU A 326 5.55 -56.26 -0.01
N LEU A 327 5.59 -56.05 -1.33
CA LEU A 327 5.52 -57.14 -2.32
C LEU A 327 6.72 -58.09 -2.24
N VAL A 328 7.92 -57.58 -1.94
CA VAL A 328 9.13 -58.40 -1.78
C VAL A 328 9.15 -59.14 -0.44
N SER A 329 8.57 -58.56 0.61
CA SER A 329 8.62 -59.10 1.98
C SER A 329 7.51 -60.09 2.33
N ARG A 330 6.47 -60.28 1.49
CA ARG A 330 5.45 -61.31 1.72
C ARG A 330 6.07 -62.72 1.64
N PRO A 331 6.17 -63.46 2.77
CA PRO A 331 6.71 -64.81 2.74
C PRO A 331 5.80 -65.69 1.88
N TYR A 332 6.40 -66.38 0.91
CA TYR A 332 5.73 -67.44 0.17
C TYR A 332 5.38 -68.57 1.14
N TYR A 333 4.19 -68.48 1.76
CA TYR A 333 3.54 -69.64 2.34
C TYR A 333 3.15 -70.56 1.17
N ARG A 334 4.07 -71.44 0.81
CA ARG A 334 3.85 -72.57 -0.08
C ARG A 334 3.40 -73.78 0.72
#